data_AF-A0A090WI22-F1
#
_entry.id   AF-A0A090WI22-F1
#
_cell.length_a   1.000
_cell.length_b   1.000
_cell.length_c   1.000
_cell.angle_alpha   90.00
_cell.angle_beta   90.00
_cell.angle_gamma   90.00
#
_symmetry.space_group_name_H-M   'P 1'
#
loop_
_entity.id
_entity.type
_entity.pdbx_description
1 polymer ?
#
loop_
_entity_poly.entity_id
_entity_poly.type
_entity_poly.pdbx_seq_one_letter_code
_entity_poly.pdbx_strand_id
1 'polypeptide(L)'
;MISFNAFKDSVSKIKKMPLPGFEAQLKMAAVERLEELQHESLRKKTPRKAAVMMLVYPVKDIAHFVLIERMISKGAHSGQIAFPGGRKEEEDQDDAVTAIRETHEEVGIMPEHQEIITAGTPIYIPPSNYMVAPFLAFAKAELKFTRQPSEVKSIIEVPLHELMDLQT
;
A
#
# COMPACT_ATOMS: atom_id res chain seq x y z
N MET A 1 -21.71 -4.18 -3.23
CA MET A 1 -21.01 -2.88 -3.37
C MET A 1 -20.95 -2.19 -2.01
N ILE A 2 -19.81 -1.63 -1.64
CA ILE A 2 -19.61 -0.90 -0.37
C ILE A 2 -19.64 0.58 -0.67
N SER A 3 -20.55 1.31 -0.04
CA SER A 3 -20.58 2.77 -0.19
C SER A 3 -19.41 3.41 0.55
N PHE A 4 -18.99 4.58 0.09
CA PHE A 4 -17.92 5.33 0.72
C PHE A 4 -18.30 5.80 2.14
N ASN A 5 -19.58 6.12 2.36
CA ASN A 5 -20.08 6.40 3.71
C ASN A 5 -19.98 5.17 4.63
N ALA A 6 -20.34 3.97 4.16
CA ALA A 6 -20.19 2.74 4.96
C ALA A 6 -18.72 2.43 5.29
N PHE A 7 -17.79 2.74 4.37
CA PHE A 7 -16.36 2.68 4.68
C PHE A 7 -15.97 3.68 5.78
N LYS A 8 -16.40 4.95 5.68
CA LYS A 8 -16.11 5.98 6.71
C LYS A 8 -16.63 5.59 8.10
N ASP A 9 -17.83 5.02 8.18
CA ASP A 9 -18.40 4.57 9.46
C ASP A 9 -17.56 3.44 10.09
N SER A 10 -16.89 2.64 9.26
CA SER A 10 -15.99 1.57 9.68
C SER A 10 -14.62 2.06 10.17
N VAL A 11 -14.19 3.27 9.82
CA VAL A 11 -12.86 3.82 10.16
C VAL A 11 -12.60 3.79 11.68
N SER A 12 -13.61 4.15 12.48
CA SER A 12 -13.48 4.15 13.95
C SER A 12 -13.24 2.77 14.54
N LYS A 13 -13.76 1.72 13.89
CA LYS A 13 -13.55 0.32 14.26
C LYS A 13 -12.16 -0.13 13.79
N ILE A 14 -11.80 0.18 12.55
CA ILE A 14 -10.49 -0.18 11.96
C ILE A 14 -9.34 0.33 12.82
N LYS A 15 -9.40 1.59 13.30
CA LYS A 15 -8.38 2.17 14.20
C LYS A 15 -8.18 1.40 15.51
N LYS A 16 -9.16 0.59 15.92
CA LYS A 16 -9.13 -0.20 17.17
C LYS A 16 -8.85 -1.68 16.95
N MET A 17 -8.79 -2.13 15.69
CA MET A 17 -8.51 -3.52 15.39
C MET A 17 -7.04 -3.85 15.70
N PRO A 18 -6.75 -5.05 16.21
CA PRO A 18 -5.37 -5.51 16.30
C PRO A 18 -4.79 -5.61 14.89
N LEU A 19 -3.48 -5.42 14.75
CA LEU A 19 -2.78 -5.56 13.48
C LEU A 19 -2.37 -7.03 13.30
N PRO A 20 -3.06 -7.83 12.47
CA PRO A 20 -2.79 -9.27 12.35
C PRO A 20 -1.60 -9.54 11.41
N GLY A 21 -0.80 -8.54 11.06
CA GLY A 21 -0.02 -8.52 9.82
C GLY A 21 0.83 -9.76 9.57
N PHE A 22 1.53 -10.27 10.60
CA PHE A 22 2.31 -11.50 10.48
C PHE A 22 1.43 -12.72 10.19
N GLU A 23 0.40 -12.97 11.01
CA GLU A 23 -0.54 -14.09 10.82
C GLU A 23 -1.31 -13.99 9.50
N ALA A 24 -1.73 -12.78 9.12
CA ALA A 24 -2.40 -12.53 7.84
C ALA A 24 -1.47 -12.80 6.66
N GLN A 25 -0.21 -12.39 6.76
CA GLN A 25 0.79 -12.66 5.73
C GLN A 25 1.06 -14.17 5.62
N LEU A 26 1.18 -14.91 6.72
CA LEU A 26 1.38 -16.36 6.67
C LEU A 26 0.23 -17.08 5.96
N LYS A 27 -1.01 -16.62 6.13
CA LYS A 27 -2.19 -17.19 5.45
C LYS A 27 -2.20 -16.93 3.94
N MET A 28 -1.64 -15.80 3.50
CA MET A 28 -1.65 -15.36 2.10
C MET A 28 -0.31 -15.59 1.38
N ALA A 29 0.73 -15.99 2.11
CA ALA A 29 2.05 -16.25 1.58
C ALA A 29 2.06 -17.55 0.78
N ALA A 30 2.74 -17.52 -0.36
CA ALA A 30 3.10 -18.74 -1.08
C ALA A 30 3.97 -19.64 -0.17
N VAL A 31 3.92 -20.96 -0.39
CA VAL A 31 4.63 -21.95 0.45
C VAL A 31 6.13 -21.66 0.51
N GLU A 32 6.72 -21.26 -0.63
CA GLU A 32 8.13 -20.91 -0.77
C GLU A 32 8.51 -19.71 0.11
N ARG A 33 7.58 -18.77 0.33
CA ARG A 33 7.79 -17.60 1.20
C ARG A 33 7.88 -17.98 2.67
N LEU A 34 7.18 -19.05 3.09
CA LEU A 34 7.21 -19.54 4.48
C LEU A 34 8.61 -20.09 4.83
N GLU A 35 9.22 -20.83 3.90
CA GLU A 35 10.58 -21.36 4.06
C GLU A 35 11.63 -20.25 4.12
N GLU A 36 11.50 -19.22 3.28
CA GLU A 36 12.38 -18.05 3.33
C GLU A 36 12.27 -17.29 4.67
N LEU A 37 11.05 -17.09 5.21
CA LEU A 37 10.85 -16.40 6.49
C LEU A 37 11.55 -17.12 7.67
N GLN A 38 11.75 -18.44 7.56
CA GLN A 38 12.42 -19.26 8.56
C GLN A 38 13.94 -19.25 8.44
N HIS A 39 14.51 -18.75 7.33
CA HIS A 39 15.94 -18.72 7.11
C HIS A 39 16.67 -17.66 7.97
N GLU A 40 17.63 -18.09 8.79
CA GLU A 40 18.44 -17.21 9.66
C GLU A 40 19.20 -16.10 8.92
N SER A 41 19.49 -16.30 7.63
CA SER A 41 20.21 -15.33 6.79
C SER A 41 19.43 -14.01 6.63
N LEU A 42 18.11 -14.02 6.78
CA LEU A 42 17.29 -12.80 6.74
C LEU A 42 17.43 -11.97 8.01
N ARG A 43 17.71 -12.60 9.17
CA ARG A 43 17.84 -11.91 10.47
C ARG A 43 19.10 -11.05 10.57
N LYS A 44 20.11 -11.29 9.72
CA LYS A 44 21.39 -10.56 9.71
C LYS A 44 21.38 -9.34 8.79
N LYS A 45 20.32 -9.13 7.99
CA LYS A 45 20.25 -8.01 7.07
C LYS A 45 19.73 -6.77 7.78
N THR A 46 20.30 -5.62 7.45
CA THR A 46 19.72 -4.32 7.77
C THR A 46 18.82 -3.91 6.60
N PRO A 47 17.48 -4.00 6.74
CA PRO A 47 16.58 -3.68 5.65
C PRO A 47 16.56 -2.18 5.37
N ARG A 48 16.46 -1.80 4.09
CA ARG A 48 16.14 -0.44 3.69
C ARG A 48 14.69 -0.13 4.03
N LYS A 49 14.37 1.12 4.37
CA LYS A 49 12.99 1.51 4.67
C LYS A 49 12.23 1.91 3.40
N ALA A 50 10.97 1.55 3.35
CA ALA A 50 10.02 1.93 2.31
C ALA A 50 8.62 2.06 2.94
N ALA A 51 7.72 2.78 2.27
CA ALA A 51 6.35 2.91 2.71
C ALA A 51 5.39 2.89 1.53
N VAL A 52 4.18 2.40 1.76
CA VAL A 52 3.12 2.29 0.74
C VAL A 52 1.79 2.78 1.27
N MET A 53 0.94 3.28 0.36
CA MET A 53 -0.35 3.86 0.69
C MET A 53 -1.51 3.02 0.13
N MET A 54 -2.35 2.52 1.02
CA MET A 54 -3.68 2.00 0.70
C MET A 54 -4.66 3.19 0.77
N LEU A 55 -4.80 3.92 -0.34
CA LEU A 55 -5.64 5.13 -0.40
C LEU A 55 -7.06 4.77 -0.84
N VAL A 56 -8.04 4.98 0.03
CA VAL A 56 -9.47 4.76 -0.24
C VAL A 56 -10.18 6.07 -0.57
N TYR A 57 -11.01 6.10 -1.61
CA TYR A 57 -11.71 7.31 -2.05
C TYR A 57 -13.08 6.96 -2.67
N PRO A 58 -14.04 7.91 -2.70
CA PRO A 58 -15.31 7.69 -3.37
C PRO A 58 -15.15 7.77 -4.89
N VAL A 59 -15.88 6.93 -5.61
CA VAL A 59 -16.24 7.12 -7.03
C VAL A 59 -17.72 6.85 -7.14
N LYS A 60 -18.53 7.88 -7.42
CA LYS A 60 -20.01 7.82 -7.43
C LYS A 60 -20.58 7.13 -6.18
N ASP A 61 -20.08 7.54 -5.01
CA ASP A 61 -20.39 6.98 -3.67
C ASP A 61 -19.94 5.52 -3.42
N ILE A 62 -19.21 4.89 -4.33
CA ILE A 62 -18.62 3.56 -4.11
C ILE A 62 -17.19 3.71 -3.61
N ALA A 63 -16.83 3.03 -2.53
CA ALA A 63 -15.45 3.01 -2.03
C ALA A 63 -14.54 2.29 -3.03
N HIS A 64 -13.49 2.97 -3.48
CA HIS A 64 -12.44 2.44 -4.34
C HIS A 64 -11.08 2.60 -3.66
N PHE A 65 -10.10 1.84 -4.12
CA PHE A 65 -8.70 2.09 -3.84
C PHE A 65 -7.89 2.14 -5.13
N VAL A 66 -6.71 2.71 -5.05
CA VAL A 66 -5.80 2.85 -6.19
C VAL A 66 -4.62 1.88 -6.08
N LEU A 67 -4.28 1.27 -7.20
CA LEU A 67 -3.07 0.50 -7.43
C LEU A 67 -2.32 1.10 -8.64
N ILE A 68 -1.05 0.77 -8.73
CA ILE A 68 -0.19 1.09 -9.87
C ILE A 68 0.36 -0.17 -10.49
N GLU A 69 0.52 -0.16 -11.81
CA GLU A 69 1.41 -1.07 -12.51
C GLU A 69 2.78 -0.40 -12.65
N ARG A 70 3.80 -1.00 -12.06
CA ARG A 70 5.16 -0.46 -12.11
C ARG A 70 5.74 -0.57 -13.52
N MET A 71 6.52 0.42 -13.94
CA MET A 71 7.23 0.38 -15.22
C MET A 71 8.19 -0.82 -15.31
N ILE A 72 8.36 -1.33 -16.52
CA ILE A 72 9.32 -2.41 -16.77
C ILE A 72 10.75 -1.85 -16.62
N SER A 73 11.49 -2.42 -15.69
CA SER A 73 12.89 -2.07 -15.39
C SER A 73 13.71 -3.33 -15.08
N LYS A 74 15.00 -3.15 -14.75
CA LYS A 74 15.88 -4.22 -14.28
C LYS A 74 15.71 -4.54 -12.78
N GLY A 75 14.80 -3.86 -12.08
CA GLY A 75 14.58 -4.03 -10.65
C GLY A 75 13.70 -5.26 -10.30
N ALA A 76 13.74 -5.66 -9.03
CA ALA A 76 13.03 -6.86 -8.53
C ALA A 76 11.49 -6.80 -8.61
N HIS A 77 10.93 -5.60 -8.78
CA HIS A 77 9.48 -5.35 -8.80
C HIS A 77 8.97 -4.88 -10.17
N SER A 78 9.76 -5.11 -11.22
CA SER A 78 9.45 -4.73 -12.60
C SER A 78 8.09 -5.28 -13.06
N GLY A 79 7.20 -4.41 -13.54
CA GLY A 79 5.90 -4.81 -14.07
C GLY A 79 4.86 -5.29 -13.05
N GLN A 80 5.17 -5.25 -11.74
CA GLN A 80 4.25 -5.72 -10.70
C GLN A 80 3.13 -4.72 -10.45
N ILE A 81 1.97 -5.24 -10.05
CA ILE A 81 0.89 -4.44 -9.46
C ILE A 81 1.22 -4.19 -7.98
N ALA A 82 1.12 -2.94 -7.56
CA ALA A 82 1.43 -2.53 -6.19
C ALA A 82 0.53 -1.38 -5.73
N PHE A 83 0.49 -1.17 -4.42
CA PHE A 83 0.05 0.12 -3.89
C PHE A 83 1.07 1.20 -4.26
N PRO A 84 0.64 2.47 -4.43
CA PRO A 84 1.57 3.59 -4.54
C PRO A 84 2.52 3.63 -3.33
N GLY A 85 3.79 3.93 -3.56
CA GLY A 85 4.79 3.92 -2.52
C GLY A 85 6.19 3.60 -3.03
N GLY A 86 7.16 3.85 -2.16
CA GLY A 86 8.56 3.75 -2.53
C GLY A 86 9.49 3.83 -1.34
N ARG A 87 10.74 4.18 -1.64
CA ARG A 87 11.84 4.15 -0.68
C ARG A 87 11.76 5.38 0.22
N LYS A 88 12.09 5.20 1.51
CA LYS A 88 12.32 6.33 2.40
C LYS A 88 13.58 7.11 2.00
N GLU A 89 13.43 8.42 1.83
CA GLU A 89 14.51 9.37 1.57
C GLU A 89 15.07 9.97 2.87
N GLU A 90 16.18 10.70 2.80
CA GLU A 90 16.84 11.27 3.99
C GLU A 90 16.02 12.43 4.57
N GLU A 91 15.30 13.13 3.71
CA GLU A 91 14.44 14.26 4.00
C GLU A 91 13.10 13.85 4.63
N ASP A 92 12.71 12.57 4.48
CA ASP A 92 11.47 12.04 5.03
C ASP A 92 11.57 11.90 6.56
N GLN A 93 10.78 12.68 7.29
CA GLN A 93 10.80 12.67 8.77
C GLN A 93 10.42 11.30 9.34
N ASP A 94 9.41 10.65 8.77
CA ASP A 94 8.93 9.33 9.15
C ASP A 94 8.42 8.55 7.92
N ASP A 95 7.97 7.32 8.13
CA ASP A 95 7.49 6.45 7.05
C ASP A 95 6.13 6.91 6.50
N ALA A 96 5.36 7.71 7.26
CA ALA A 96 4.09 8.27 6.80
C ALA A 96 4.32 9.40 5.78
N VAL A 97 5.33 10.25 6.03
CA VAL A 97 5.79 11.26 5.07
C VAL A 97 6.24 10.62 3.77
N THR A 98 7.01 9.52 3.83
CA THR A 98 7.38 8.73 2.65
C THR A 98 6.15 8.26 1.87
N ALA A 99 5.16 7.64 2.54
CA ALA A 99 3.98 7.14 1.85
C ALA A 99 3.18 8.25 1.14
N ILE A 100 3.04 9.42 1.78
CA ILE A 100 2.34 10.57 1.21
C ILE A 100 3.10 11.14 0.01
N ARG A 101 4.42 11.34 0.15
CA ARG A 101 5.30 11.88 -0.91
C ARG A 101 5.27 10.98 -2.14
N GLU A 102 5.50 9.69 -1.96
CA GLU A 102 5.50 8.70 -3.05
C GLU A 102 4.13 8.61 -3.74
N THR A 103 3.03 8.66 -2.97
CA THR A 103 1.67 8.69 -3.57
C THR A 103 1.45 9.97 -4.39
N HIS A 104 1.98 11.10 -3.94
CA HIS A 104 1.93 12.34 -4.71
C HIS A 104 2.76 12.22 -6.00
N GLU A 105 3.98 11.71 -5.93
CA GLU A 105 4.87 11.56 -7.08
C GLU A 105 4.30 10.58 -8.10
N GLU A 106 3.97 9.35 -7.68
CA GLU A 106 3.60 8.26 -8.59
C GLU A 106 2.22 8.47 -9.25
N VAL A 107 1.24 9.02 -8.51
CA VAL A 107 -0.16 9.13 -8.97
C VAL A 107 -0.77 10.54 -8.89
N GLY A 108 0.01 11.56 -8.52
CA GLY A 108 -0.37 12.97 -8.62
C GLY A 108 -1.31 13.48 -7.52
N ILE A 109 -1.47 12.74 -6.42
CA ILE A 109 -2.40 13.12 -5.36
C ILE A 109 -1.73 14.05 -4.35
N MET A 110 -2.22 15.28 -4.24
CA MET A 110 -1.68 16.27 -3.31
C MET A 110 -1.77 15.80 -1.84
N PRO A 111 -0.76 16.08 -1.00
CA PRO A 111 -0.73 15.67 0.41
C PRO A 111 -2.01 16.01 1.20
N GLU A 112 -2.57 17.21 0.99
CA GLU A 112 -3.78 17.68 1.69
C GLU A 112 -5.05 16.91 1.34
N HIS A 113 -5.04 16.12 0.26
CA HIS A 113 -6.15 15.25 -0.13
C HIS A 113 -6.08 13.85 0.48
N GLN A 114 -5.04 13.56 1.27
CA GLN A 114 -4.80 12.25 1.84
C GLN A 114 -4.84 12.33 3.38
N GLU A 115 -5.80 11.66 4.01
CA GLU A 115 -5.89 11.59 5.48
C GLU A 115 -5.54 10.18 5.96
N ILE A 116 -4.39 10.00 6.60
CA ILE A 116 -3.97 8.71 7.17
C ILE A 116 -4.88 8.32 8.33
N ILE A 117 -5.41 7.10 8.25
CA ILE A 117 -6.25 6.48 9.27
C ILE A 117 -5.39 5.76 10.30
N THR A 118 -4.51 4.87 9.83
CA THR A 118 -3.65 4.04 10.66
C THR A 118 -2.48 3.49 9.85
N ALA A 119 -1.38 3.18 10.54
CA ALA A 119 -0.34 2.30 10.02
C ALA A 119 -0.77 0.83 10.18
N GLY A 120 -0.30 -0.03 9.26
CA GLY A 120 -0.35 -1.48 9.40
C GLY A 120 0.97 -2.05 9.94
N THR A 121 1.05 -3.38 10.06
CA THR A 121 2.31 -4.04 10.47
C THR A 121 3.35 -3.90 9.36
N PRO A 122 4.58 -3.41 9.66
CA PRO A 122 5.66 -3.42 8.68
C PRO A 122 6.01 -4.83 8.21
N ILE A 123 6.27 -4.97 6.91
CA ILE A 123 6.53 -6.26 6.27
C ILE A 123 7.91 -6.25 5.62
N TYR A 124 8.72 -7.27 5.92
CA TYR A 124 10.00 -7.45 5.26
C TYR A 124 9.82 -8.14 3.90
N ILE A 125 10.46 -7.56 2.87
CA ILE A 125 10.45 -8.00 1.46
C ILE A 125 11.87 -8.48 1.10
N PRO A 126 12.14 -9.80 1.16
CA PRO A 126 13.49 -10.33 0.95
C PRO A 126 14.07 -10.11 -0.45
N PRO A 127 13.32 -10.22 -1.57
CA PRO A 127 13.88 -10.05 -2.90
C PRO A 127 14.57 -8.70 -3.11
N SER A 128 14.12 -7.66 -2.40
CA SER A 128 14.64 -6.29 -2.53
C SER A 128 15.31 -5.74 -1.26
N ASN A 129 15.27 -6.50 -0.15
CA ASN A 129 15.78 -6.12 1.17
C ASN A 129 15.16 -4.81 1.70
N TYR A 130 13.83 -4.70 1.63
CA TYR A 130 13.07 -3.58 2.20
C TYR A 130 12.21 -4.02 3.39
N MET A 131 12.11 -3.17 4.39
CA MET A 131 11.06 -3.18 5.40
C MET A 131 10.03 -2.15 4.97
N VAL A 132 8.86 -2.63 4.52
CA VAL A 132 7.80 -1.80 3.96
C VAL A 132 6.76 -1.51 5.04
N ALA A 133 6.52 -0.24 5.32
CA ALA A 133 5.46 0.22 6.22
C ALA A 133 4.18 0.54 5.42
N PRO A 134 3.08 -0.23 5.59
CA PRO A 134 1.82 0.08 4.92
C PRO A 134 1.00 1.09 5.72
N PHE A 135 0.37 2.03 5.04
CA PHE A 135 -0.56 3.00 5.61
C PHE A 135 -1.93 2.91 4.97
N LEU A 136 -2.99 2.93 5.77
CA LEU A 136 -4.35 3.10 5.29
C LEU A 136 -4.70 4.58 5.38
N ALA A 137 -5.14 5.17 4.27
CA ALA A 137 -5.61 6.54 4.21
C ALA A 137 -6.92 6.65 3.43
N PHE A 138 -7.57 7.80 3.53
CA PHE A 138 -8.72 8.12 2.70
C PHE A 138 -8.70 9.54 2.16
N ALA A 139 -9.36 9.74 1.03
CA ALA A 139 -9.69 11.05 0.48
C ALA A 139 -11.19 11.32 0.61
N LYS A 140 -11.57 12.58 0.90
CA LYS A 140 -12.97 12.95 1.14
C LYS A 140 -13.81 13.13 -0.15
N ALA A 141 -13.15 13.19 -1.30
CA ALA A 141 -13.74 13.45 -2.60
C ALA A 141 -13.16 12.52 -3.66
N GLU A 142 -13.81 12.46 -4.83
CA GLU A 142 -13.28 11.74 -5.98
C GLU A 142 -11.91 12.29 -6.37
N LEU A 143 -11.00 11.41 -6.79
CA LEU A 143 -9.64 11.76 -7.15
C LEU A 143 -9.47 11.80 -8.66
N LYS A 144 -8.56 12.67 -9.11
CA LYS A 144 -8.05 12.67 -10.48
C LYS A 144 -6.58 12.31 -10.42
N PHE A 145 -6.22 11.23 -11.09
CA PHE A 145 -4.86 10.73 -11.08
C PHE A 145 -4.03 11.29 -12.23
N THR A 146 -2.77 11.59 -11.94
CA THR A 146 -1.75 11.92 -12.94
C THR A 146 -0.55 11.01 -12.68
N ARG A 147 -0.36 10.01 -13.54
CA ARG A 147 0.75 9.06 -13.38
C ARG A 147 2.10 9.72 -13.66
N GLN A 148 3.13 9.35 -12.92
CA GLN A 148 4.53 9.64 -13.25
C GLN A 148 5.04 8.67 -14.33
N PRO A 149 5.29 9.12 -15.57
CA PRO A 149 5.54 8.19 -16.68
C PRO A 149 6.84 7.39 -16.59
N SER A 150 7.82 7.86 -15.81
CA SER A 150 9.09 7.17 -15.57
C SER A 150 8.93 5.95 -14.66
N GLU A 151 7.88 5.91 -13.83
CA GLU A 151 7.76 4.93 -12.74
C GLU A 151 6.47 4.11 -12.82
N VAL A 152 5.38 4.73 -13.27
CA VAL A 152 4.05 4.14 -13.34
C VAL A 152 3.63 3.94 -14.79
N LYS A 153 3.44 2.68 -15.17
CA LYS A 153 2.94 2.28 -16.49
C LYS A 153 1.45 2.57 -16.61
N SER A 154 0.67 2.15 -15.63
CA SER A 154 -0.79 2.34 -15.60
C SER A 154 -1.30 2.51 -14.17
N ILE A 155 -2.44 3.18 -14.03
CA ILE A 155 -3.16 3.36 -12.77
C ILE A 155 -4.39 2.47 -12.84
N ILE A 156 -4.67 1.77 -11.74
CA ILE A 156 -5.76 0.81 -11.64
C ILE A 156 -6.63 1.24 -10.46
N GLU A 157 -7.88 1.56 -10.75
CA GLU A 157 -8.88 1.90 -9.75
C GLU A 157 -9.73 0.64 -9.49
N VAL A 158 -9.75 0.18 -8.24
CA VAL A 158 -10.41 -1.09 -7.88
C VAL A 158 -11.51 -0.82 -6.85
N PRO A 159 -12.75 -1.24 -7.09
CA PRO A 159 -13.80 -1.16 -6.09
C PRO A 159 -13.43 -1.98 -4.85
N LEU A 160 -13.53 -1.39 -3.65
CA LEU A 160 -13.14 -2.02 -2.39
C LEU A 160 -13.86 -3.36 -2.13
N HIS A 161 -15.09 -3.49 -2.63
CA HIS A 161 -15.88 -4.69 -2.44
C HIS A 161 -15.33 -5.92 -3.19
N GLU A 162 -14.54 -5.75 -4.24
CA GLU A 162 -13.87 -6.85 -4.94
C GLU A 162 -12.82 -7.55 -4.06
N LEU A 163 -12.28 -6.87 -3.04
CA LEU A 163 -11.36 -7.47 -2.07
C LEU A 163 -12.07 -8.17 -0.90
N MET A 164 -13.36 -7.91 -0.70
CA MET A 164 -14.11 -8.42 0.45
C MET A 164 -14.87 -9.71 0.15
N ASP A 165 -15.05 -10.03 -1.14
CA ASP A 165 -15.61 -11.29 -1.58
C ASP A 165 -14.48 -12.29 -1.84
N LEU A 166 -14.07 -13.02 -0.80
CA LEU A 166 -13.13 -14.14 -0.93
C LEU A 166 -13.86 -15.36 -1.55
N GLN A 167 -14.36 -15.22 -2.79
CA GLN A 167 -14.89 -16.35 -3.57
C GLN A 167 -13.81 -17.07 -4.40
N THR A 168 -12.53 -16.85 -4.10
CA THR A 168 -11.40 -17.57 -4.73
C THR A 168 -10.58 -18.31 -3.70
#